data_AF-A0A3B9VG25-F1
#
_entry.id   AF-A0A3B9VG25-F1
#
_cell.length_a   1.000
_cell.length_b   1.000
_cell.length_c   1.000
_cell.angle_alpha   90.00
_cell.angle_beta   90.00
_cell.angle_gamma   90.00
#
_symmetry.space_group_name_H-M   'P 1'
#
loop_
_entity.id
_entity.type
_entity.pdbx_description
1 polymer ?
#
loop_
_entity_poly.entity_id
_entity_poly.type
_entity_poly.pdbx_seq_one_letter_code
_entity_poly.pdbx_strand_id
1 'polypeptide(L)'
;MCKADYAGKLSDDEINLEKLEYLDKIYQEKGDTFNAVFDSKLTLLEALSRIGKASRTLLYVQAGKVQFTRDGIEEAPSMMFHAGNIVKDSWSIDYILPTSQTIDYAEVAYFDERTWSNKTIDVCLDENKKSKKHK
;
A
#
# COMPACT_ATOMS: atom_id res chain seq x y z
N MET A 1 -11.55 5.63 -12.91
CA MET A 1 -10.35 6.38 -13.36
C MET A 1 -9.69 5.74 -14.59
N CYS A 2 -9.40 4.43 -14.59
CA CYS A 2 -8.71 3.78 -15.72
C CYS A 2 -9.40 3.92 -17.08
N LYS A 3 -10.74 3.78 -17.13
CA LYS A 3 -11.54 3.94 -18.35
C LYS A 3 -11.93 5.38 -18.69
N ALA A 4 -11.68 6.35 -17.79
CA ALA A 4 -12.22 7.69 -17.96
C ALA A 4 -11.52 8.44 -19.11
N ASP A 5 -12.28 9.17 -19.93
CA ASP A 5 -11.75 9.90 -21.09
C ASP A 5 -10.70 10.96 -20.74
N TYR A 6 -10.84 11.54 -19.56
CA TYR A 6 -9.95 12.58 -19.02
C TYR A 6 -8.77 12.00 -18.22
N ALA A 7 -8.62 10.67 -18.18
CA ALA A 7 -7.60 9.98 -17.40
C ALA A 7 -6.92 8.89 -18.23
N GLY A 8 -7.23 7.61 -17.97
CA GLY A 8 -6.48 6.50 -18.53
C GLY A 8 -6.86 6.11 -19.96
N LYS A 9 -8.13 6.30 -20.36
CA LYS A 9 -8.65 5.79 -21.65
C LYS A 9 -8.25 4.33 -21.96
N LEU A 10 -8.08 3.53 -20.91
CA LEU A 10 -7.67 2.14 -21.04
C LEU A 10 -8.87 1.28 -21.43
N SER A 11 -8.65 0.40 -22.40
CA SER A 11 -9.56 -0.69 -22.74
C SER A 11 -9.59 -1.74 -21.64
N ASP A 12 -10.61 -2.60 -21.68
CA ASP A 12 -10.81 -3.68 -20.71
C ASP A 12 -9.62 -4.66 -20.68
N ASP A 13 -8.98 -4.90 -21.84
CA ASP A 13 -7.83 -5.79 -21.97
C ASP A 13 -6.55 -5.25 -21.31
N GLU A 14 -6.45 -3.93 -21.15
CA GLU A 14 -5.31 -3.24 -20.54
C GLU A 14 -5.41 -3.15 -19.01
N ILE A 15 -6.52 -3.66 -18.44
CA ILE A 15 -6.79 -3.64 -17.00
C ILE A 15 -6.94 -5.07 -16.52
N ASN A 16 -6.26 -5.45 -15.43
CA ASN A 16 -6.57 -6.72 -14.78
C ASN A 16 -7.91 -6.61 -14.02
N LEU A 17 -9.02 -6.81 -14.73
CA LEU A 17 -10.38 -6.73 -14.20
C LEU A 17 -10.68 -7.86 -13.20
N GLU A 18 -10.14 -9.07 -13.44
CA GLU A 18 -10.32 -10.21 -12.52
C GLU A 18 -9.73 -9.90 -11.13
N LYS A 19 -8.52 -9.34 -11.09
CA LYS A 19 -7.87 -8.95 -9.83
C LYS A 19 -8.62 -7.80 -9.14
N LEU A 20 -9.17 -6.86 -9.91
CA LEU A 20 -10.00 -5.78 -9.35
C LEU A 20 -11.28 -6.31 -8.71
N GLU A 21 -11.99 -7.23 -9.35
CA GLU A 21 -13.20 -7.84 -8.79
C GLU A 21 -12.89 -8.61 -7.51
N TYR A 22 -11.78 -9.35 -7.50
CA TYR A 22 -11.31 -10.03 -6.29
C TYR A 22 -11.04 -9.06 -5.14
N LEU A 23 -10.32 -7.97 -5.41
CA LEU A 23 -10.02 -6.95 -4.40
C LEU A 23 -11.28 -6.23 -3.90
N ASP A 24 -12.24 -5.95 -4.79
CA ASP A 24 -13.51 -5.32 -4.44
C ASP A 24 -14.28 -6.14 -3.39
N LYS A 25 -14.34 -7.47 -3.56
CA LYS A 25 -14.96 -8.36 -2.56
C LYS A 25 -14.30 -8.25 -1.18
N ILE A 26 -12.97 -8.20 -1.13
CA ILE A 26 -12.24 -8.05 0.14
C ILE A 26 -12.50 -6.67 0.77
N TYR A 27 -12.53 -5.60 -0.02
CA TYR A 27 -12.81 -4.27 0.51
C TYR A 27 -14.24 -4.17 1.03
N GLN A 28 -15.22 -4.72 0.32
CA GLN A 28 -16.61 -4.77 0.78
C GLN A 28 -16.76 -5.56 2.08
N GLU A 29 -16.10 -6.70 2.20
CA GLU A 29 -16.11 -7.51 3.43
C GLU A 29 -15.51 -6.75 4.63
N LYS A 30 -14.46 -5.95 4.41
CA LYS A 30 -13.81 -5.13 5.44
C LYS A 30 -14.49 -3.79 5.70
N GLY A 31 -15.43 -3.38 4.86
CA GLY A 31 -16.04 -2.04 4.89
C GLY A 31 -15.06 -0.92 4.48
N ASP A 32 -14.00 -1.26 3.74
CA ASP A 32 -13.01 -0.31 3.25
C ASP A 32 -13.64 0.54 2.12
N THR A 33 -13.68 1.86 2.27
CA THR A 33 -14.19 2.79 1.24
C THR A 33 -13.18 3.89 0.95
N PHE A 34 -13.22 4.46 -0.26
CA PHE A 34 -12.32 5.54 -0.67
C PHE A 34 -13.09 6.69 -1.30
N ASN A 35 -13.14 7.82 -0.59
CA ASN A 35 -13.78 9.06 -1.03
C ASN A 35 -12.71 10.14 -1.15
N ALA A 36 -12.33 10.52 -2.38
CA ALA A 36 -11.40 11.63 -2.60
C ALA A 36 -11.73 12.38 -3.89
N VAL A 37 -11.43 13.68 -3.90
CA VAL A 37 -11.52 14.54 -5.08
C VAL A 37 -10.10 14.82 -5.59
N PHE A 38 -9.87 14.57 -6.88
CA PHE A 38 -8.61 14.92 -7.55
C PHE A 38 -8.83 16.21 -8.36
N ASP A 39 -8.47 17.36 -7.78
CA ASP A 39 -8.61 18.68 -8.40
C ASP A 39 -7.36 19.13 -9.19
N SER A 40 -6.25 18.43 -8.97
CA SER A 40 -4.93 18.77 -9.47
C SER A 40 -4.56 17.93 -10.70
N LYS A 41 -3.70 18.46 -11.57
CA LYS A 41 -3.14 17.70 -12.68
C LYS A 41 -2.24 16.59 -12.16
N LEU A 42 -2.72 15.35 -12.24
CA LEU A 42 -2.00 14.14 -11.84
C LEU A 42 -2.00 13.16 -13.01
N THR A 43 -0.93 12.38 -13.13
CA THR A 43 -0.94 11.23 -14.02
C THR A 43 -1.86 10.14 -13.47
N LEU A 44 -2.35 9.25 -14.34
CA LEU A 44 -3.20 8.13 -13.93
C LEU A 44 -2.53 7.29 -12.84
N LEU A 45 -1.25 6.94 -13.03
CA LEU A 45 -0.53 6.10 -12.07
C LEU A 45 -0.35 6.80 -10.72
N GLU A 46 -0.07 8.10 -10.67
CA GLU A 46 0.01 8.84 -9.41
C GLU A 46 -1.33 8.86 -8.67
N ALA A 47 -2.42 9.11 -9.39
CA ALA A 47 -3.76 9.11 -8.80
C ALA A 47 -4.13 7.71 -8.28
N LEU A 48 -3.86 6.66 -9.06
CA LEU A 48 -4.08 5.30 -8.63
C LEU A 48 -3.17 4.89 -7.46
N SER A 49 -1.90 5.30 -7.44
CA SER A 49 -1.00 5.06 -6.31
C SER A 49 -1.49 5.74 -5.03
N ARG A 50 -2.12 6.93 -5.13
CA ARG A 50 -2.76 7.58 -3.97
C ARG A 50 -3.93 6.76 -3.43
N ILE A 51 -4.77 6.22 -4.31
CA ILE A 51 -5.85 5.29 -3.93
C ILE A 51 -5.27 4.04 -3.28
N GLY A 52 -4.25 3.46 -3.91
CA GLY A 52 -3.56 2.27 -3.46
C GLY A 52 -2.94 2.41 -2.06
N LYS A 53 -2.39 3.57 -1.72
CA LYS A 53 -1.86 3.84 -0.37
C LYS A 53 -2.93 3.68 0.72
N ALA A 54 -4.16 4.13 0.48
CA ALA A 54 -5.25 3.98 1.43
C ALA A 54 -5.69 2.51 1.57
N SER A 55 -5.66 1.76 0.47
CA SER A 55 -6.11 0.36 0.42
C SER A 55 -4.99 -0.68 0.60
N ARG A 56 -3.77 -0.25 0.98
CA ARG A 56 -2.55 -1.10 1.07
C ARG A 56 -2.29 -1.89 -0.22
N THR A 57 -2.52 -1.25 -1.36
CA THR A 57 -2.46 -1.88 -2.67
C THR A 57 -1.46 -1.14 -3.54
N LEU A 58 -0.50 -1.88 -4.07
CA LEU A 58 0.46 -1.41 -5.04
C LEU A 58 -0.07 -1.63 -6.46
N LEU A 59 0.26 -0.68 -7.32
CA LEU A 59 -0.06 -0.72 -8.73
C LEU A 59 1.21 -0.69 -9.55
N TYR A 60 1.23 -1.50 -10.60
CA TYR A 60 2.33 -1.55 -11.55
C TYR A 60 1.80 -1.95 -12.92
N VAL A 61 2.59 -1.66 -13.95
CA VAL A 61 2.28 -2.06 -15.33
C VAL A 61 3.15 -3.25 -15.68
N GLN A 62 2.53 -4.35 -16.11
CA GLN A 62 3.23 -5.55 -16.57
C GLN A 62 2.65 -5.97 -17.91
N ALA A 63 3.52 -6.14 -18.91
CA ALA A 63 3.12 -6.54 -20.27
C ALA A 63 1.98 -5.68 -20.87
N GLY A 64 2.00 -4.36 -20.62
CA GLY A 64 0.97 -3.44 -21.11
C GLY A 64 -0.35 -3.46 -20.32
N LYS A 65 -0.45 -4.26 -19.26
CA LYS A 65 -1.63 -4.32 -18.39
C LYS A 65 -1.37 -3.67 -17.03
N VAL A 66 -2.36 -2.94 -16.52
CA VAL A 66 -2.35 -2.41 -15.15
C VAL A 66 -2.70 -3.54 -14.18
N GLN A 67 -1.77 -3.82 -13.28
CA GLN A 67 -1.85 -4.84 -12.25
C GLN A 67 -2.07 -4.22 -10.86
N PHE A 68 -2.74 -4.97 -9.98
CA PHE A 68 -3.07 -4.56 -8.62
C PHE A 68 -2.65 -5.64 -7.63
N THR A 69 -1.79 -5.32 -6.67
CA THR A 69 -1.35 -6.26 -5.64
C THR A 69 -1.58 -5.64 -4.27
N ARG A 70 -2.43 -6.25 -3.46
CA ARG A 70 -2.68 -5.84 -2.07
C ARG A 70 -1.69 -6.54 -1.15
N ASP A 71 -1.15 -5.79 -0.20
CA ASP A 71 -0.36 -6.35 0.90
C ASP A 71 -1.26 -7.20 1.80
N GLY A 72 -0.91 -8.48 1.92
CA GLY A 72 -1.72 -9.49 2.59
C GLY A 72 -1.07 -10.86 2.54
N ILE A 73 -1.67 -11.82 3.24
CA ILE A 73 -1.21 -13.21 3.21
C ILE A 73 -1.57 -13.79 1.83
N GLU A 74 -0.56 -14.11 1.04
CA GLU A 74 -0.72 -14.90 -0.19
C GLU A 74 -0.22 -16.32 0.06
N GLU A 75 -1.07 -17.31 -0.24
CA GLU A 75 -0.66 -18.72 -0.25
C GLU A 75 0.12 -19.01 -1.54
N ALA A 76 1.39 -18.59 -1.57
CA ALA A 76 2.32 -18.96 -2.61
C ALA A 76 3.15 -20.17 -2.16
N PRO A 77 3.42 -21.16 -3.04
CA PRO A 77 4.31 -22.26 -2.71
C PRO A 77 5.71 -21.71 -2.44
N SER A 78 6.16 -21.77 -1.18
CA SER A 78 7.51 -21.36 -0.82
C SER A 78 8.48 -22.50 -1.12
N MET A 79 9.47 -22.24 -1.97
CA MET A 79 10.63 -23.13 -2.08
C MET A 79 11.45 -22.93 -0.81
N MET A 80 11.44 -23.92 0.10
CA MET A 80 12.26 -23.87 1.31
C MET A 80 13.74 -23.97 0.93
N PHE A 81 14.48 -22.90 1.18
CA PHE A 81 15.94 -22.94 1.16
C PHE A 81 16.43 -23.66 2.42
N HIS A 82 17.26 -24.68 2.22
CA HIS A 82 17.95 -25.44 3.26
C HIS A 82 19.46 -25.26 3.08
N ALA A 83 20.26 -25.55 4.10
CA ALA A 83 21.72 -25.42 4.01
C ALA A 83 22.34 -26.17 2.81
N GLY A 84 21.70 -27.24 2.31
CA GLY A 84 22.15 -28.01 1.15
C GLY A 84 21.78 -27.45 -0.23
N ASN A 85 20.92 -26.42 -0.33
CA ASN A 85 20.49 -25.81 -1.60
C ASN A 85 20.83 -24.32 -1.73
N ILE A 86 21.53 -23.75 -0.74
CA ILE A 86 22.05 -22.38 -0.78
C ILE A 86 23.39 -22.37 -1.52
N VAL A 87 23.54 -21.47 -2.49
CA VAL A 87 24.82 -21.30 -3.20
C VAL A 87 25.87 -20.77 -2.23
N LYS A 88 27.07 -21.35 -2.27
CA LYS A 88 28.17 -20.93 -1.41
C LYS A 88 28.41 -19.42 -1.57
N ASP A 89 28.55 -18.73 -0.43
CA ASP A 89 28.80 -17.28 -0.34
C ASP A 89 27.67 -16.38 -0.92
N SER A 90 26.48 -16.94 -1.21
CA SER A 90 25.33 -16.15 -1.69
C SER A 90 24.33 -15.74 -0.60
N TRP A 91 24.55 -16.18 0.64
CA TRP A 91 23.64 -15.93 1.76
C TRP A 91 24.32 -15.07 2.82
N SER A 92 23.67 -13.98 3.18
CA SER A 92 24.06 -13.08 4.27
C SER A 92 22.82 -12.76 5.09
N ILE A 93 22.95 -12.68 6.42
CA ILE A 93 21.93 -12.12 7.30
C ILE A 93 22.51 -10.88 7.97
N ASP A 94 21.87 -9.75 7.72
CA ASP A 94 22.12 -8.50 8.43
C ASP A 94 21.05 -8.31 9.52
N TYR A 95 21.47 -8.33 10.77
CA TYR A 95 20.58 -8.05 11.90
C TYR A 95 20.53 -6.55 12.18
N ILE A 96 19.40 -5.92 11.86
CA ILE A 96 19.14 -4.53 12.22
C ILE A 96 18.50 -4.52 13.61
N LEU A 97 19.28 -4.16 14.62
CA LEU A 97 18.80 -4.05 15.99
C LEU A 97 18.11 -2.69 16.21
N PRO A 98 17.03 -2.63 17.02
CA PRO A 98 16.45 -1.35 17.41
C PRO A 98 17.49 -0.48 18.11
N THR A 99 17.70 0.71 17.58
CA THR A 99 18.51 1.77 18.19
C THR A 99 17.62 2.90 18.69
N SER A 100 18.21 3.92 19.33
CA SER A 100 17.50 5.15 19.70
C SER A 100 16.97 5.97 18.51
N GLN A 101 17.36 5.61 17.28
CA GLN A 101 16.84 6.20 16.04
C GLN A 101 15.68 5.38 15.45
N THR A 102 15.30 4.26 16.06
CA THR A 102 14.14 3.47 15.63
C THR A 102 12.88 4.30 15.83
N ILE A 103 11.99 4.26 14.85
CA ILE A 103 10.74 5.02 14.88
C ILE A 103 9.74 4.27 15.76
N ASP A 104 9.34 4.89 16.87
CA ASP A 104 8.40 4.29 17.85
C ASP A 104 6.92 4.62 17.56
N TYR A 105 6.65 5.60 16.68
CA TYR A 105 5.30 6.03 16.35
C TYR A 105 5.17 6.55 14.92
N ALA A 106 3.98 6.42 14.35
CA ALA A 106 3.59 7.04 13.10
C ALA A 106 2.53 8.12 13.36
N GLU A 107 2.74 9.30 12.80
CA GLU A 107 1.76 10.39 12.79
C GLU A 107 0.99 10.33 11.46
N VAL A 108 -0.34 10.18 11.54
CA VAL A 108 -1.21 10.07 10.36
C VAL A 108 -2.19 11.23 10.35
N ALA A 109 -2.08 12.08 9.33
CA ALA A 109 -3.05 13.11 9.04
C ALA A 109 -4.17 12.56 8.14
N TYR A 110 -5.42 12.80 8.50
CA TYR A 110 -6.60 12.41 7.74
C TYR A 110 -7.63 13.55 7.69
N PHE A 111 -8.51 13.51 6.71
CA PHE A 111 -9.62 14.45 6.58
C PHE A 111 -10.87 13.89 7.28
N ASP A 112 -11.42 14.62 8.25
CA ASP A 112 -12.61 14.19 8.99
C ASP A 112 -13.89 14.74 8.34
N GLU A 113 -14.71 13.84 7.79
CA GLU A 113 -15.98 14.18 7.13
C GLU A 113 -17.01 14.84 8.06
N ARG A 114 -16.95 14.62 9.39
CA ARG A 114 -17.89 15.22 10.35
C ARG A 114 -17.56 16.67 10.66
N THR A 115 -16.28 17.01 10.68
CA THR A 115 -15.80 18.35 11.05
C THR A 115 -15.30 19.16 9.86
N TRP A 116 -15.17 18.54 8.68
CA TRP A 116 -14.63 19.15 7.47
C TRP A 116 -13.25 19.79 7.69
N SER A 117 -12.41 19.11 8.48
CA SER A 117 -11.09 19.60 8.85
C SER A 117 -10.06 18.48 8.88
N ASN A 118 -8.79 18.82 8.66
CA ASN A 118 -7.69 17.87 8.80
C ASN A 118 -7.45 17.60 10.29
N LYS A 119 -7.37 16.32 10.64
CA LYS A 119 -7.02 15.85 11.97
C LYS A 119 -5.79 14.97 11.90
N THR A 120 -5.06 14.91 13.00
CA THR A 120 -3.85 14.12 13.13
C THR A 120 -4.04 13.11 14.26
N ILE A 121 -3.71 11.85 14.00
CA ILE A 121 -3.67 10.78 14.99
C ILE A 121 -2.26 10.22 15.08
N ASP A 122 -1.90 9.80 16.28
CA ASP A 122 -0.63 9.17 16.56
C ASP A 122 -0.85 7.70 16.84
N VAL A 123 -0.12 6.85 16.11
CA VAL A 123 -0.14 5.40 16.27
C VAL A 123 1.22 4.98 16.81
N CYS A 124 1.27 4.53 18.07
CA CYS A 124 2.48 3.97 18.68
C CYS A 124 2.56 2.45 18.45
N LEU A 125 3.77 1.92 18.33
CA LEU A 125 4.01 0.46 18.21
C LEU A 125 3.74 -0.30 19.52
N ASP A 126 3.89 0.37 20.66
CA ASP A 126 3.61 -0.16 22.01
C ASP A 126 2.58 0.70 22.75
N GLU A 127 2.06 0.23 23.89
CA GLU A 127 1.19 1.02 24.79
C GLU A 127 1.88 2.26 25.41
N ASN A 128 3.17 2.46 25.12
CA ASN A 128 3.95 3.58 25.62
C ASN A 128 3.67 4.89 24.86
N LYS A 129 3.56 5.97 25.64
CA LYS A 129 3.40 7.34 25.15
C LYS A 129 4.67 7.79 24.41
N LYS A 130 4.49 8.60 23.35
CA LYS A 130 5.53 9.23 22.52
C LYS A 130 6.85 9.50 23.27
N SER A 131 7.95 8.93 22.78
CA SER A 131 9.29 9.35 23.18
C SER A 131 9.51 10.81 22.77
N LYS A 132 9.81 11.71 23.72
CA LYS A 132 10.00 13.15 23.46
C LYS A 132 11.19 13.36 22.52
N LYS A 133 10.99 14.13 21.44
CA LYS A 133 12.06 14.66 20.57
C LYS A 133 13.18 15.26 21.43
N HIS A 134 14.42 14.76 21.28
CA HIS A 134 15.59 15.53 21.64
C HIS A 134 15.76 16.66 20.62
N LYS A 135 15.95 17.86 21.16
CA LYS A 135 16.07 19.12 20.43
C LYS A 135 17.46 19.28 19.83
#